data_AF-A0A1M5DV69-F1
#
_entry.id   AF-A0A1M5DV69-F1
#
_cell.length_a   1.000
_cell.length_b   1.000
_cell.length_c   1.000
_cell.angle_alpha   90.00
_cell.angle_beta   90.00
_cell.angle_gamma   90.00
#
_symmetry.space_group_name_H-M   'P 1'
#
loop_
_entity.id
_entity.type
_entity.pdbx_description
1 polymer ?
#
loop_
_entity_poly.entity_id
_entity_poly.type
_entity_poly.pdbx_seq_one_letter_code
_entity_poly.pdbx_strand_id
1 'polypeptide(L)'
;MVVVIFAGVWVSARHHRGEDPPWGGWKHPECEVRAGALNHADLDPVLDQVGRIPWRCPRAVQVFLMDQEQMFFRLWMFRDGRLRQYAPTSPTESDPDFDPPDL
;
A
#
# COMPACT_ATOMS: atom_id res chain seq x y z
N MET A 1 -12.67 -4.59 -6.44
CA MET A 1 -12.26 -3.59 -5.43
C MET A 1 -10.77 -3.70 -5.18
N VAL A 2 -10.01 -2.66 -5.50
CA VAL A 2 -8.56 -2.57 -5.24
C VAL A 2 -8.34 -1.70 -4.02
N VAL A 3 -7.71 -2.23 -2.98
CA VAL A 3 -7.35 -1.44 -1.80
C VAL A 3 -5.90 -1.01 -1.94
N VAL A 4 -5.63 0.28 -1.69
CA VAL A 4 -4.30 0.87 -1.74
C VAL A 4 -3.99 1.49 -0.39
N ILE A 5 -2.83 1.19 0.18
CA ILE A 5 -2.31 1.89 1.36
C ILE A 5 -0.85 2.21 1.12
N PHE A 6 -0.46 3.48 1.26
CA PHE A 6 0.96 3.83 1.31
C PHE A 6 1.27 4.86 2.40
N ALA A 7 2.46 4.72 2.97
CA ALA A 7 3.01 5.62 3.96
C ALA A 7 4.24 6.33 3.37
N GLY A 8 4.31 7.66 3.50
CA GLY A 8 5.38 8.46 2.95
C GLY A 8 5.59 9.80 3.63
N VAL A 9 6.85 10.27 3.65
CA VAL A 9 7.20 11.59 4.20
C VAL A 9 7.02 12.65 3.11
N TRP A 10 5.98 13.48 3.24
CA TRP A 10 5.70 14.61 2.36
C TRP A 10 6.29 15.93 2.89
N VAL A 11 6.54 16.91 2.00
CA VAL A 11 6.91 18.28 2.40
C VAL A 11 5.63 19.09 2.59
N SER A 12 5.07 19.00 3.80
CA SER A 12 4.03 19.82 4.42
C SER A 12 3.03 18.90 5.12
N ALA A 13 3.35 18.53 6.37
CA ALA A 13 2.43 17.83 7.23
C ALA A 13 1.38 18.84 7.73
N ARG A 14 0.13 18.74 7.27
CA ARG A 14 -0.98 19.39 7.97
C ARG A 14 -1.29 18.57 9.22
N HIS A 15 -1.00 19.19 10.36
CA HIS A 15 -1.28 18.66 11.68
C HIS A 15 -2.78 18.80 11.96
N HIS A 16 -3.53 17.71 11.91
CA HIS A 16 -4.93 17.72 12.34
C HIS A 16 -4.97 17.62 13.87
N ARG A 17 -5.13 18.76 14.56
CA ARG A 17 -5.46 18.77 15.99
C ARG A 17 -6.97 18.57 16.14
N GLY A 18 -7.39 17.46 16.73
CA GLY A 18 -8.77 17.24 17.16
C GLY A 18 -9.12 15.76 17.29
N GLU A 19 -9.59 15.39 18.49
CA GLU A 19 -10.23 14.13 18.93
C GLU A 19 -9.48 12.82 18.65
N ASP A 20 -9.84 11.77 19.40
CA ASP A 20 -9.13 10.48 19.42
C ASP A 20 -8.77 10.04 17.99
N PRO A 21 -7.47 9.85 17.68
CA PRO A 21 -7.10 9.54 16.32
C PRO A 21 -7.71 8.19 15.94
N PRO A 22 -8.14 8.00 14.68
CA PRO A 22 -8.76 6.75 14.18
C PRO A 22 -7.80 5.55 14.17
N TRP A 23 -6.66 5.68 14.85
CA TRP A 23 -5.57 4.72 14.98
C TRP A 23 -5.62 3.93 16.30
N GLY A 24 -6.68 4.09 17.10
CA GLY A 24 -6.96 3.22 18.26
C GLY A 24 -6.05 3.45 19.47
N GLY A 25 -5.60 4.68 19.70
CA GLY A 25 -4.75 5.06 20.83
C GLY A 25 -4.32 6.52 20.76
N TRP A 26 -3.44 6.98 21.66
CA TRP A 26 -3.03 8.39 21.71
C TRP A 26 -1.93 8.77 20.71
N LYS A 27 -1.40 7.80 19.94
CA LYS A 27 -0.34 8.06 18.97
C LYS A 27 -0.93 8.46 17.62
N HIS A 28 -0.30 9.45 17.00
CA HIS A 28 -0.59 9.89 15.64
C HIS A 28 0.47 9.37 14.67
N PRO A 29 0.13 9.12 13.41
CA PRO A 29 1.13 8.79 12.40
C PRO A 29 2.09 9.96 12.22
N GLU A 30 3.39 9.65 12.18
CA GLU A 30 4.45 10.66 11.95
C GLU A 30 4.53 11.11 10.48
N CYS A 31 3.76 10.48 9.61
CA CYS A 31 3.73 10.74 8.18
C CYS A 31 2.30 10.67 7.63
N GLU A 32 2.13 11.16 6.40
CA GLU A 32 0.85 11.05 5.71
C GLU A 32 0.64 9.59 5.26
N VAL A 33 -0.51 9.03 5.62
CA VAL A 33 -0.98 7.75 5.10
C VAL A 33 -2.12 8.03 4.15
N ARG A 34 -2.02 7.53 2.92
CA ARG A 34 -3.11 7.58 1.95
C ARG A 34 -3.68 6.19 1.77
N ALA A 35 -4.99 6.08 1.90
CA ALA A 35 -5.73 4.84 1.73
C ALA A 35 -6.96 5.04 0.84
N GLY A 36 -7.29 4.04 0.03
CA GLY A 36 -8.48 4.07 -0.81
C GLY A 36 -8.89 2.69 -1.32
N ALA A 37 -10.17 2.52 -1.60
CA ALA A 37 -10.74 1.35 -2.26
C ALA A 37 -11.31 1.77 -3.63
N LEU A 38 -10.74 1.25 -4.71
CA LEU A 38 -11.08 1.62 -6.08
C LEU A 38 -11.88 0.50 -6.74
N ASN A 39 -12.84 0.84 -7.60
CA ASN A 39 -13.55 -0.15 -8.41
C ASN A 39 -12.92 -0.24 -9.81
N HIS A 40 -12.71 -1.46 -10.31
CA HIS A 40 -12.11 -1.76 -11.63
C HIS A 40 -10.78 -1.01 -11.90
N ALA A 41 -9.93 -0.83 -10.89
CA ALA A 41 -8.65 -0.14 -11.07
C ALA A 41 -7.56 -1.11 -11.53
N ASP A 42 -6.87 -0.76 -12.59
CA ASP A 42 -5.64 -1.45 -12.99
C ASP A 42 -4.51 -1.09 -12.02
N LEU A 43 -3.74 -2.10 -11.61
CA LEU A 43 -2.66 -1.91 -10.64
C LEU A 43 -1.48 -1.09 -11.21
N ASP A 44 -1.15 -1.31 -12.49
CA ASP A 44 -0.01 -0.65 -13.15
C ASP A 44 -0.17 0.88 -13.20
N PRO A 45 -1.31 1.46 -13.62
CA PRO A 45 -1.55 2.90 -13.54
C PRO A 45 -1.43 3.49 -12.13
N VAL A 46 -1.84 2.73 -11.10
CA VAL A 46 -1.70 3.17 -9.69
C VAL A 46 -0.21 3.26 -9.32
N LEU A 47 0.57 2.23 -9.64
CA LEU A 47 2.01 2.20 -9.37
C LEU A 47 2.76 3.27 -10.17
N ASP A 48 2.40 3.49 -11.43
CA ASP A 48 2.94 4.57 -12.26
C ASP A 48 2.69 5.95 -11.65
N GLN A 49 1.47 6.18 -11.18
CA GLN A 49 1.11 7.45 -10.55
C GLN A 49 1.87 7.66 -9.24
N VAL A 50 2.02 6.62 -8.42
CA VAL A 50 2.85 6.66 -7.20
C VAL A 50 4.33 6.90 -7.53
N GLY A 51 4.82 6.31 -8.62
CA GLY A 51 6.18 6.46 -9.13
C GLY A 51 6.53 7.89 -9.55
N ARG A 52 5.53 8.67 -10.00
CA ARG A 52 5.68 10.06 -10.44
C ARG A 52 5.68 11.09 -9.31
N ILE A 53 5.26 10.70 -8.11
CA ILE A 53 5.25 11.61 -6.96
C ILE A 53 6.70 11.97 -6.60
N PRO A 54 7.04 13.26 -6.41
CA PRO A 54 8.39 13.69 -6.04
C PRO A 54 8.66 13.42 -4.55
N TRP A 55 8.82 12.14 -4.19
CA TRP A 55 9.06 11.69 -2.83
C TRP A 55 10.36 12.28 -2.27
N ARG A 56 10.30 12.84 -1.06
CA ARG A 56 11.49 13.31 -0.34
C ARG A 56 12.44 12.17 0.01
N CYS A 57 11.88 11.01 0.38
CA CYS A 57 12.62 9.80 0.69
C CYS A 57 11.97 8.60 -0.02
N PRO A 58 12.24 8.38 -1.32
CA PRO A 58 11.64 7.27 -2.08
C PRO A 58 11.88 5.90 -1.43
N ARG A 59 13.03 5.72 -0.78
CA ARG A 59 13.41 4.48 -0.10
C ARG A 59 12.51 4.12 1.10
N ALA A 60 11.80 5.10 1.66
CA ALA A 60 10.87 4.89 2.77
C ALA A 60 9.44 4.62 2.30
N VAL A 61 9.14 4.79 1.01
CA VAL A 61 7.81 4.57 0.46
C VAL A 61 7.54 3.06 0.40
N GLN A 62 6.42 2.68 1.01
CA GLN A 62 5.86 1.33 0.97
C GLN A 62 4.46 1.43 0.43
N VAL A 63 4.15 0.64 -0.60
CA VAL A 63 2.83 0.59 -1.23
C VAL A 63 2.28 -0.81 -1.05
N PHE A 64 1.18 -0.92 -0.32
CA PHE A 64 0.38 -2.13 -0.23
C PHE A 64 -0.74 -2.01 -1.25
N LEU A 65 -0.77 -2.97 -2.18
CA LEU A 65 -1.72 -2.99 -3.29
C LEU A 65 -2.28 -4.41 -3.43
N MET A 66 -3.59 -4.52 -3.65
CA MET A 66 -4.31 -5.78 -3.78
C MET A 66 -5.33 -5.64 -4.91
N ASP A 67 -5.28 -6.53 -5.89
CA ASP A 67 -6.33 -6.64 -6.91
C ASP A 67 -7.63 -7.20 -6.30
N GLN A 68 -8.77 -6.99 -6.96
CA GLN A 68 -10.05 -7.55 -6.55
C GLN A 68 -10.09 -9.08 -6.53
N GLU A 69 -9.24 -9.73 -7.33
CA GLU A 69 -9.14 -11.18 -7.41
C GLU A 69 -8.12 -11.75 -6.40
N GLN A 70 -7.42 -10.87 -5.66
CA GLN A 70 -6.41 -11.25 -4.68
C GLN A 70 -6.98 -11.19 -3.26
N MET A 71 -6.57 -12.13 -2.42
CA MET A 71 -6.96 -12.26 -1.02
C MET A 71 -6.00 -11.52 -0.07
N PHE A 72 -4.84 -11.07 -0.56
CA PHE A 72 -3.82 -10.41 0.26
C PHE A 72 -3.07 -9.31 -0.48
N PHE A 73 -2.58 -8.33 0.30
CA PHE A 73 -1.78 -7.24 -0.23
C PHE A 73 -0.39 -7.70 -0.66
N ARG A 74 0.07 -7.14 -1.79
CA ARG A 74 1.45 -7.19 -2.22
C ARG A 74 2.15 -5.90 -1.84
N LEU A 75 3.37 -6.01 -1.32
CA LEU A 75 4.22 -4.87 -1.00
C LEU A 75 5.03 -4.45 -2.23
N TRP A 76 5.05 -3.16 -2.53
CA TRP A 76 5.92 -2.54 -3.52
C TRP A 76 6.80 -1.47 -2.87
N MET A 77 8.08 -1.45 -3.24
CA MET A 77 9.09 -0.51 -2.73
C MET A 77 9.98 0.00 -3.86
N PHE A 78 10.52 1.21 -3.72
CA PHE A 78 11.48 1.73 -4.71
C PHE A 78 12.82 0.98 -4.67
N ARG A 79 13.26 0.51 -5.83
CA ARG A 79 14.61 0.02 -6.14
C ARG A 79 15.05 0.57 -7.48
N ASP A 80 16.26 1.13 -7.53
CA ASP A 80 16.84 1.70 -8.76
C ASP A 80 15.88 2.70 -9.45
N GLY A 81 15.19 3.51 -8.64
CA GLY A 81 14.24 4.51 -9.12
C GLY A 81 12.88 3.98 -9.59
N ARG A 82 12.59 2.68 -9.43
CA ARG A 82 11.32 2.05 -9.83
C ARG A 82 10.67 1.28 -8.69
N LEU A 83 9.34 1.26 -8.65
CA LEU A 83 8.62 0.37 -7.74
C LEU A 83 8.82 -1.08 -8.18
N ARG A 84 9.18 -1.93 -7.21
CA ARG A 84 9.35 -3.38 -7.37
C ARG A 84 8.52 -4.08 -6.31
N GLN A 85 7.90 -5.20 -6.68
CA GLN A 85 7.15 -6.04 -5.75
C GLN A 85 8.10 -6.84 -4.84
N TYR A 86 7.72 -6.99 -3.58
CA TYR A 86 8.45 -7.69 -2.51
C TYR A 86 7.64 -8.81 -1.83
N ALA A 87 6.38 -9.02 -2.19
CA ALA A 87 5.56 -10.12 -1.70
C ALA A 87 5.74 -11.41 -2.53
N PRO A 88 5.65 -12.60 -1.91
CA PRO A 88 5.66 -13.89 -2.62
C PRO A 88 4.63 -13.92 -3.76
N THR A 89 5.02 -14.43 -4.92
CA THR A 89 4.12 -14.60 -6.07
C THR A 89 3.33 -15.90 -6.03
N SER A 90 3.64 -16.80 -5.10
CA SER A 90 2.99 -18.11 -4.91
C SER A 90 3.09 -18.52 -3.43
N PRO A 91 2.11 -19.28 -2.89
CA PRO A 91 0.87 -19.66 -3.57
C PRO A 91 -0.05 -18.46 -3.83
N THR A 92 -0.78 -18.52 -4.93
CA THR A 92 -1.91 -17.65 -5.30
C THR A 92 -3.20 -18.41 -5.10
N GLU A 93 -4.33 -17.74 -5.15
CA GLU A 93 -5.67 -18.30 -5.01
C GLU A 93 -5.98 -19.41 -6.05
N SER A 94 -5.20 -19.47 -7.13
CA SER A 94 -5.29 -20.52 -8.15
C SER A 94 -4.41 -21.74 -7.87
N ASP A 95 -3.51 -21.66 -6.88
CA ASP A 95 -2.59 -22.74 -6.55
C ASP A 95 -3.29 -23.75 -5.60
N PRO A 96 -3.14 -25.08 -5.84
CA PRO A 96 -3.79 -26.11 -5.02
C PRO A 96 -3.43 -26.05 -3.53
N ASP A 97 -2.24 -25.52 -3.21
CA ASP A 97 -1.70 -25.43 -1.86
C ASP A 97 -1.98 -24.06 -1.20
N PHE A 98 -2.81 -23.22 -1.82
CA PHE A 98 -3.12 -21.88 -1.31
C PHE A 98 -3.94 -21.92 -0.03
N ASP A 99 -5.00 -22.71 -0.04
CA ASP A 99 -5.79 -22.97 1.14
C ASP A 99 -5.09 -24.07 1.94
N PRO A 100 -4.78 -23.84 3.23
CA PRO A 100 -4.33 -24.93 4.07
C PRO A 100 -5.43 -25.99 4.10
N PRO A 101 -5.07 -27.29 4.04
CA PRO A 101 -6.06 -28.33 4.27
C PRO A 101 -6.65 -28.09 5.66
N ASP A 102 -7.95 -27.81 5.72
CA ASP A 102 -8.79 -27.74 6.93
C ASP A 102 -8.96 -26.37 7.63
N LEU A 103 -9.19 -25.27 6.91
CA LEU A 103 -9.86 -24.07 7.46
C LEU A 103 -11.39 -24.11 7.32
#